data_AF-B3S9Q4-F1
#
_entry.id   AF-B3S9Q4-F1
#
_cell.length_a   1.000
_cell.length_b   1.000
_cell.length_c   1.000
_cell.angle_alpha   90.00
_cell.angle_beta   90.00
_cell.angle_gamma   90.00
#
_symmetry.space_group_name_H-M   'P 1'
#
loop_
_entity.id
_entity.type
_entity.pdbx_description
1 polymer ?
#
loop_
_entity_poly.entity_id
_entity_poly.type
_entity_poly.pdbx_seq_one_letter_code
_entity_poly.pdbx_strand_id
1 'polypeptide(L)'
;MPKRKASVTAVGKAKKQAKKAADSSKAKGGKSSAVDKEPTVEIKHDQSSVEKENQSHGKSSSNWNTKITSWNVNGIKAWFKKNGHSYLTDSNIDIICLQETKCAESEIPNEIKLDGYHTYFYSAEQKGYSSTGLLSKVKPLKVTFGITNIILHIKFRTDIEKHDKEGRVITAEYDKFFLVGAYLANPKTNTKTAGFTKEEREGFGKLLDCGFIDTFRHFYPNKTSAYSFWSYMSNARSKNIGWRLDYFVTSKNLIPNVADSIIRSEIEGSDHCPIELLLQI
;
A
#
# COMPACT_ATOMS: atom_id res chain seq x y z
N MET A 1 55.91 -2.25 39.44
CA MET A 1 55.87 -3.43 40.33
C MET A 1 56.61 -3.08 41.62
N PRO A 2 56.39 -3.78 42.75
CA PRO A 2 55.56 -4.98 43.00
C PRO A 2 54.12 -4.60 43.47
N LYS A 3 53.09 -5.45 43.73
CA LYS A 3 52.91 -6.87 44.16
C LYS A 3 53.30 -7.10 45.64
N ARG A 4 52.69 -7.92 46.53
CA ARG A 4 51.58 -8.93 46.68
C ARG A 4 51.14 -8.83 48.19
N LYS A 5 50.10 -9.42 48.83
CA LYS A 5 48.94 -10.37 48.68
C LYS A 5 47.83 -9.81 49.65
N ALA A 6 46.53 -10.15 49.75
CA ALA A 6 45.58 -11.15 49.22
C ALA A 6 45.00 -12.17 50.27
N SER A 7 43.69 -12.04 50.58
CA SER A 7 42.75 -13.08 51.07
C SER A 7 41.30 -12.58 50.84
N VAL A 8 40.41 -13.26 50.08
CA VAL A 8 39.54 -14.43 50.43
C VAL A 8 38.49 -14.04 51.48
N THR A 9 37.18 -13.98 51.17
CA THR A 9 36.27 -15.12 50.87
C THR A 9 35.33 -14.90 49.64
N ALA A 10 34.44 -15.88 49.35
CA ALA A 10 33.59 -15.96 48.14
C ALA A 10 32.21 -16.63 48.43
N VAL A 11 31.48 -17.00 47.36
CA VAL A 11 30.13 -17.66 47.31
C VAL A 11 28.94 -16.68 47.48
N GLY A 12 27.83 -16.77 46.71
CA GLY A 12 27.53 -17.65 45.57
C GLY A 12 26.14 -17.41 44.89
N LYS A 13 26.00 -17.87 43.64
CA LYS A 13 24.80 -17.83 42.75
C LYS A 13 23.53 -18.41 43.44
N ALA A 14 22.33 -17.82 43.41
CA ALA A 14 21.44 -17.33 42.32
C ALA A 14 20.64 -18.42 41.55
N LYS A 15 19.27 -18.41 41.62
CA LYS A 15 18.30 -18.77 40.54
C LYS A 15 16.79 -18.75 40.95
N LYS A 16 15.99 -17.93 40.22
CA LYS A 16 14.81 -18.24 39.37
C LYS A 16 13.74 -19.30 39.76
N GLN A 17 12.48 -19.02 39.36
CA GLN A 17 11.23 -19.84 39.28
C GLN A 17 10.26 -19.72 40.49
N ALA A 18 8.95 -20.06 40.42
CA ALA A 18 7.84 -19.74 39.47
C ALA A 18 6.73 -20.83 39.46
N LYS A 19 5.50 -20.49 39.91
CA LYS A 19 4.14 -21.07 39.63
C LYS A 19 3.15 -20.36 40.59
N LYS A 20 1.88 -20.06 40.32
CA LYS A 20 0.77 -20.66 39.53
C LYS A 20 0.02 -21.81 40.24
N ALA A 21 -1.10 -21.47 40.89
CA ALA A 21 -2.23 -22.34 41.24
C ALA A 21 -3.48 -21.48 41.58
N ALA A 22 -4.67 -22.07 41.57
CA ALA A 22 -5.94 -21.47 42.00
C ALA A 22 -6.83 -22.55 42.65
N ASP A 23 -7.87 -22.15 43.39
CA ASP A 23 -9.29 -22.57 43.22
C ASP A 23 -10.10 -22.64 44.54
N SER A 24 -11.43 -22.44 44.41
CA SER A 24 -12.52 -22.68 45.38
C SER A 24 -12.61 -21.72 46.60
N SER A 25 -13.78 -21.39 47.18
CA SER A 25 -15.09 -22.08 47.13
C SER A 25 -16.35 -21.21 47.44
N LYS A 26 -17.48 -21.59 46.81
CA LYS A 26 -18.90 -21.56 47.25
C LYS A 26 -19.56 -20.33 47.95
N ALA A 27 -20.20 -19.50 47.12
CA ALA A 27 -21.67 -19.26 47.03
C ALA A 27 -22.60 -19.14 48.27
N LYS A 28 -23.48 -18.10 48.26
CA LYS A 28 -24.93 -18.21 48.57
C LYS A 28 -25.73 -16.94 48.21
N GLY A 29 -27.03 -17.12 47.92
CA GLY A 29 -28.06 -16.06 47.95
C GLY A 29 -28.27 -15.28 46.65
N GLY A 30 -29.51 -15.23 46.17
CA GLY A 30 -29.91 -14.39 45.03
C GLY A 30 -31.27 -13.74 45.25
N LYS A 31 -31.62 -12.77 44.39
CA LYS A 31 -32.98 -12.22 44.24
C LYS A 31 -33.23 -11.88 42.78
N SER A 32 -34.47 -12.06 42.34
CA SER A 32 -34.91 -11.85 40.96
C SER A 32 -35.47 -10.45 40.73
N SER A 33 -35.16 -9.87 39.57
CA SER A 33 -35.95 -8.81 38.94
C SER A 33 -35.98 -9.08 37.45
N ALA A 34 -37.18 -9.24 36.88
CA ALA A 34 -37.34 -9.33 35.43
C ALA A 34 -37.11 -7.94 34.80
N VAL A 35 -36.58 -7.94 33.58
CA VAL A 35 -36.60 -6.81 32.63
C VAL A 35 -36.93 -7.40 31.27
N ASP A 36 -37.78 -6.73 30.52
CA ASP A 36 -38.52 -7.31 29.42
C ASP A 36 -37.71 -7.54 28.13
N LYS A 37 -38.22 -8.41 27.26
CA LYS A 37 -37.69 -8.62 25.92
C LYS A 37 -38.35 -7.66 24.94
N GLU A 38 -37.62 -6.67 24.44
CA GLU A 38 -38.02 -5.94 23.25
C GLU A 38 -37.95 -6.83 22.00
N PRO A 39 -38.81 -6.59 20.98
CA PRO A 39 -38.97 -7.51 19.85
C PRO A 39 -37.83 -7.42 18.83
N THR A 40 -37.37 -8.58 18.36
CA THR A 40 -36.46 -8.69 17.21
C THR A 40 -37.19 -8.37 15.91
N VAL A 41 -36.87 -7.24 15.28
CA VAL A 41 -37.35 -6.88 13.94
C VAL A 41 -36.42 -7.50 12.89
N GLU A 42 -36.94 -8.43 12.10
CA GLU A 42 -36.24 -8.96 10.92
C GLU A 42 -36.21 -7.91 9.80
N ILE A 43 -35.08 -7.20 9.65
CA ILE A 43 -34.86 -6.32 8.50
C ILE A 43 -34.52 -7.18 7.28
N LYS A 44 -35.52 -7.42 6.42
CA LYS A 44 -35.32 -8.02 5.11
C LYS A 44 -34.62 -7.00 4.20
N HIS A 45 -33.37 -7.26 3.85
CA HIS A 45 -32.65 -6.49 2.83
C HIS A 45 -33.21 -6.82 1.45
N ASP A 46 -34.16 -6.00 0.98
CA ASP A 46 -34.48 -5.89 -0.44
C ASP A 46 -33.29 -5.22 -1.16
N GLN A 47 -32.75 -5.90 -2.17
CA GLN A 47 -31.58 -5.44 -2.92
C GLN A 47 -31.93 -4.58 -4.15
N SER A 48 -33.22 -4.34 -4.45
CA SER A 48 -33.66 -3.78 -5.73
C SER A 48 -33.54 -2.25 -5.89
N SER A 49 -32.95 -1.53 -4.93
CA SER A 49 -33.07 -0.06 -4.83
C SER A 49 -31.76 0.73 -4.96
N VAL A 50 -30.61 0.07 -5.11
CA VAL A 50 -29.27 0.73 -5.06
C VAL A 50 -28.74 1.15 -6.44
N GLU A 51 -29.27 0.61 -7.54
CA GLU A 51 -28.66 0.73 -8.88
C GLU A 51 -28.89 2.05 -9.64
N LYS A 52 -29.50 3.08 -9.04
CA LYS A 52 -30.07 4.23 -9.80
C LYS A 52 -29.39 5.60 -9.67
N GLU A 53 -28.32 5.74 -8.90
CA GLU A 53 -27.56 7.00 -8.79
C GLU A 53 -26.08 6.87 -9.20
N ASN A 54 -25.81 6.51 -10.46
CA ASN A 54 -24.48 6.69 -11.07
C ASN A 54 -24.49 6.82 -12.61
N GLN A 55 -25.42 7.61 -13.15
CA GLN A 55 -25.31 8.11 -14.53
C GLN A 55 -25.73 9.58 -14.63
N SER A 56 -24.80 10.47 -15.04
CA SER A 56 -24.92 11.13 -16.35
C SER A 56 -23.64 11.95 -16.69
N HIS A 57 -23.33 12.07 -17.98
CA HIS A 57 -22.38 13.03 -18.59
C HIS A 57 -20.91 13.05 -18.08
N GLY A 58 -19.92 12.45 -18.76
CA GLY A 58 -19.97 11.47 -19.86
C GLY A 58 -18.89 11.64 -20.93
N LYS A 59 -18.28 10.52 -21.37
CA LYS A 59 -17.70 10.37 -22.72
C LYS A 59 -17.50 8.89 -23.08
N SER A 60 -18.28 8.38 -24.03
CA SER A 60 -18.23 7.01 -24.59
C SER A 60 -18.51 5.85 -23.61
N SER A 61 -18.98 4.73 -24.15
CA SER A 61 -18.57 3.43 -23.63
C SER A 61 -17.06 3.31 -23.88
N SER A 62 -16.25 3.29 -22.83
CA SER A 62 -14.80 3.25 -22.97
C SER A 62 -14.35 1.87 -23.43
N ASN A 63 -13.98 1.76 -24.71
CA ASN A 63 -13.15 0.66 -25.17
C ASN A 63 -11.78 0.85 -24.51
N TRP A 64 -11.54 0.10 -23.43
CA TRP A 64 -10.23 -0.14 -22.82
C TRP A 64 -9.97 -1.64 -22.87
N ASN A 65 -8.69 -2.01 -22.91
CA ASN A 65 -8.25 -3.40 -23.05
C ASN A 65 -7.11 -3.79 -22.09
N THR A 66 -6.57 -2.83 -21.33
CA THR A 66 -5.55 -3.04 -20.31
C THR A 66 -5.93 -2.31 -19.03
N LYS A 67 -5.96 -3.03 -17.90
CA LYS A 67 -6.15 -2.47 -16.55
C LYS A 67 -4.84 -2.56 -15.76
N ILE A 68 -4.36 -1.42 -15.26
CA ILE A 68 -3.24 -1.34 -14.33
C ILE A 68 -3.77 -0.91 -12.95
N THR A 69 -3.36 -1.60 -11.89
CA THR A 69 -3.69 -1.23 -10.50
C THR A 69 -2.42 -0.94 -9.71
N SER A 70 -2.45 0.06 -8.83
CA SER A 70 -1.39 0.32 -7.85
C SER A 70 -1.97 0.36 -6.44
N TRP A 71 -1.28 -0.25 -5.48
CA TRP A 71 -1.74 -0.30 -4.07
C TRP A 71 -0.58 -0.39 -3.07
N ASN A 72 -0.48 0.59 -2.19
CA ASN A 72 0.33 0.46 -0.97
C ASN A 72 -0.35 -0.52 0.01
N VAL A 73 0.27 -1.67 0.23
CA VAL A 73 -0.31 -2.76 1.05
C VAL A 73 0.07 -2.67 2.54
N ASN A 74 0.92 -1.71 2.94
CA ASN A 74 1.41 -1.53 4.31
C ASN A 74 1.76 -2.85 5.05
N GLY A 75 2.61 -3.65 4.42
CA GLY A 75 3.01 -4.99 4.87
C GLY A 75 2.18 -6.10 4.24
N ILE A 76 2.73 -6.73 3.20
CA ILE A 76 2.04 -7.70 2.35
C ILE A 76 1.47 -8.90 3.14
N LYS A 77 2.19 -9.36 4.18
CA LYS A 77 1.76 -10.43 5.09
C LYS A 77 0.59 -10.05 6.02
N ALA A 78 0.38 -8.77 6.28
CA ALA A 78 -0.73 -8.27 7.09
C ALA A 78 -1.97 -7.99 6.22
N TRP A 79 -1.78 -7.38 5.06
CA TRP A 79 -2.79 -7.20 4.02
C TRP A 79 -3.37 -8.54 3.52
N PHE A 80 -2.52 -9.56 3.31
CA PHE A 80 -2.97 -10.91 2.94
C PHE A 80 -3.91 -11.52 3.99
N LYS A 81 -3.58 -11.38 5.28
CA LYS A 81 -4.40 -11.83 6.42
C LYS A 81 -5.74 -11.09 6.56
N LYS A 82 -5.87 -9.91 5.96
CA LYS A 82 -7.13 -9.15 5.84
C LYS A 82 -7.87 -9.48 4.54
N ASN A 83 -7.51 -10.57 3.86
CA ASN A 83 -8.07 -11.01 2.57
C ASN A 83 -7.88 -10.03 1.38
N GLY A 84 -7.00 -9.03 1.48
CA GLY A 84 -6.84 -8.00 0.44
C GLY A 84 -6.44 -8.54 -0.95
N HIS A 85 -5.92 -9.77 -1.00
CA HIS A 85 -5.53 -10.45 -2.24
C HIS A 85 -6.72 -10.88 -3.11
N SER A 86 -7.91 -11.11 -2.55
CA SER A 86 -9.09 -11.48 -3.37
C SER A 86 -9.51 -10.36 -4.33
N TYR A 87 -9.31 -9.10 -3.95
CA TYR A 87 -9.53 -7.99 -4.87
C TYR A 87 -8.67 -8.11 -6.15
N LEU A 88 -7.46 -8.69 -6.05
CA LEU A 88 -6.57 -8.84 -7.20
C LEU A 88 -6.97 -10.00 -8.11
N THR A 89 -7.47 -11.11 -7.55
CA THR A 89 -7.99 -12.25 -8.34
C THR A 89 -9.28 -11.86 -9.06
N ASP A 90 -10.19 -11.22 -8.34
CA ASP A 90 -11.58 -11.06 -8.78
C ASP A 90 -11.75 -9.90 -9.77
N SER A 91 -10.83 -8.91 -9.74
CA SER A 91 -10.91 -7.69 -10.56
C SER A 91 -10.31 -7.81 -11.97
N ASN A 92 -9.74 -8.96 -12.34
CA ASN A 92 -9.13 -9.22 -13.65
C ASN A 92 -8.12 -8.13 -14.09
N ILE A 93 -7.11 -7.85 -13.27
CA ILE A 93 -6.12 -6.77 -13.48
C ILE A 93 -4.95 -7.28 -14.33
N ASP A 94 -4.50 -6.55 -15.35
CA ASP A 94 -3.42 -7.02 -16.23
C ASP A 94 -2.03 -6.78 -15.65
N ILE A 95 -1.85 -5.65 -14.93
CA ILE A 95 -0.60 -5.28 -14.28
C ILE A 95 -0.88 -4.70 -12.88
N ILE A 96 -0.20 -5.22 -11.86
CA ILE A 96 -0.39 -4.86 -10.44
C ILE A 96 0.93 -4.36 -9.86
N CYS A 97 0.95 -3.11 -9.38
CA CYS A 97 2.05 -2.52 -8.62
C CYS A 97 1.73 -2.52 -7.13
N LEU A 98 2.62 -3.09 -6.30
CA LEU A 98 2.47 -3.13 -4.84
C LEU A 98 3.58 -2.31 -4.15
N GLN A 99 3.19 -1.42 -3.23
CA GLN A 99 4.11 -0.61 -2.42
C GLN A 99 4.07 -1.01 -0.94
N GLU A 100 5.16 -0.73 -0.21
CA GLU A 100 5.39 -1.14 1.17
C GLU A 100 5.11 -2.62 1.44
N THR A 101 5.65 -3.52 0.61
CA THR A 101 5.46 -4.96 0.86
C THR A 101 6.10 -5.40 2.17
N LYS A 102 7.12 -4.67 2.67
CA LYS A 102 7.85 -4.85 3.94
C LYS A 102 8.34 -6.28 4.15
N CYS A 103 8.63 -6.96 3.05
CA CYS A 103 8.94 -8.38 2.99
C CYS A 103 10.17 -8.60 2.11
N ALA A 104 10.93 -9.65 2.41
CA ALA A 104 11.87 -10.23 1.45
C ALA A 104 11.11 -11.16 0.50
N GLU A 105 11.49 -11.21 -0.77
CA GLU A 105 10.84 -12.02 -1.82
C GLU A 105 10.69 -13.50 -1.44
N SER A 106 11.71 -14.08 -0.79
CA SER A 106 11.73 -15.47 -0.30
C SER A 106 10.76 -15.74 0.84
N GLU A 107 10.16 -14.72 1.45
CA GLU A 107 9.15 -14.83 2.51
C GLU A 107 7.74 -14.38 2.07
N ILE A 108 7.53 -14.06 0.78
CA ILE A 108 6.21 -13.68 0.24
C ILE A 108 5.35 -14.94 0.07
N PRO A 109 4.11 -14.98 0.63
CA PRO A 109 3.19 -16.09 0.43
C PRO A 109 2.97 -16.42 -1.05
N ASN A 110 2.94 -17.71 -1.40
CA ASN A 110 2.83 -18.14 -2.79
C ASN A 110 1.44 -17.83 -3.38
N GLU A 111 0.42 -17.77 -2.53
CA GLU A 111 -0.95 -17.37 -2.83
C GLU A 111 -1.07 -15.94 -3.37
N ILE A 112 -0.01 -15.12 -3.23
CA ILE A 112 0.08 -13.76 -3.77
C ILE A 112 0.80 -13.75 -5.13
N LYS A 113 1.52 -14.83 -5.48
CA LYS A 113 2.16 -15.02 -6.79
C LYS A 113 1.11 -15.64 -7.73
N LEU A 114 0.15 -14.82 -8.13
CA LEU A 114 -1.03 -15.21 -8.89
C LEU A 114 -0.69 -16.04 -10.14
N ASP A 115 -1.41 -17.13 -10.36
CA ASP A 115 -1.24 -17.99 -11.54
C ASP A 115 -1.45 -17.19 -12.84
N GLY A 116 -0.53 -17.40 -13.79
CA GLY A 116 -0.51 -16.66 -15.06
C GLY A 116 0.15 -15.28 -15.01
N TYR A 117 0.68 -14.83 -13.86
CA TYR A 117 1.43 -13.56 -13.76
C TYR A 117 2.94 -13.79 -13.64
N HIS A 118 3.70 -12.96 -14.34
CA HIS A 118 5.13 -12.78 -14.11
C HIS A 118 5.33 -11.84 -12.91
N THR A 119 5.94 -12.36 -11.84
CA THR A 119 6.14 -11.63 -10.58
C THR A 119 7.57 -11.15 -10.41
N TYR A 120 7.76 -9.92 -9.96
CA TYR A 120 9.05 -9.30 -9.69
C TYR A 120 8.98 -8.53 -8.37
N PHE A 121 9.88 -8.81 -7.42
CA PHE A 121 9.92 -8.10 -6.14
C PHE A 121 11.28 -7.45 -5.88
N TYR A 122 11.25 -6.21 -5.43
CA TYR A 122 12.45 -5.46 -5.06
C TYR A 122 12.48 -5.31 -3.55
N SER A 123 13.27 -6.16 -2.90
CA SER A 123 13.40 -6.18 -1.44
C SER A 123 14.36 -5.08 -0.96
N ALA A 124 13.99 -4.36 0.09
CA ALA A 124 14.93 -3.47 0.80
C ALA A 124 16.00 -4.26 1.56
N GLU A 125 17.22 -3.69 1.72
CA GLU A 125 18.27 -4.27 2.57
C GLU A 125 17.81 -4.40 4.04
N GLN A 126 17.00 -3.45 4.52
CA GLN A 126 16.41 -3.49 5.85
C GLN A 126 15.15 -4.36 5.90
N LYS A 127 15.19 -5.46 6.66
CA LYS A 127 14.02 -6.32 6.92
C LYS A 127 12.85 -5.53 7.52
N GLY A 128 11.63 -5.82 7.06
CA GLY A 128 10.39 -5.23 7.59
C GLY A 128 10.12 -3.79 7.15
N TYR A 129 10.87 -3.26 6.20
CA TYR A 129 10.82 -1.86 5.77
C TYR A 129 10.69 -1.75 4.25
N SER A 130 9.97 -0.74 3.76
CA SER A 130 9.83 -0.41 2.33
C SER A 130 9.48 -1.65 1.47
N SER A 131 10.29 -1.98 0.46
CA SER A 131 10.07 -3.01 -0.57
C SER A 131 8.87 -2.74 -1.49
N THR A 132 9.02 -3.12 -2.77
CA THR A 132 7.99 -3.01 -3.81
C THR A 132 7.82 -4.32 -4.57
N GLY A 133 6.69 -4.46 -5.28
CA GLY A 133 6.38 -5.60 -6.14
C GLY A 133 5.68 -5.20 -7.42
N LEU A 134 5.87 -5.99 -8.47
CA LEU A 134 5.18 -5.90 -9.74
C LEU A 134 4.71 -7.31 -10.14
N LEU A 135 3.45 -7.43 -10.52
CA LEU A 135 2.88 -8.64 -11.13
C LEU A 135 2.29 -8.24 -12.48
N SER A 136 2.54 -9.01 -13.53
CA SER A 136 2.01 -8.71 -14.87
C SER A 136 1.66 -9.99 -15.63
N LYS A 137 0.45 -10.06 -16.20
CA LYS A 137 0.05 -11.17 -17.09
C LYS A 137 0.94 -11.23 -18.34
N VAL A 138 1.27 -10.07 -18.90
CA VAL A 138 2.18 -9.95 -20.05
C VAL A 138 3.61 -9.82 -19.53
N LYS A 139 4.51 -10.68 -19.99
CA LYS A 139 5.93 -10.58 -19.64
C LYS A 139 6.52 -9.25 -20.13
N PRO A 140 7.11 -8.40 -19.27
CA PRO A 140 7.87 -7.24 -19.72
C PRO A 140 9.06 -7.66 -20.60
N LEU A 141 9.39 -6.84 -21.60
CA LEU A 141 10.61 -6.97 -22.40
C LEU A 141 11.86 -6.94 -21.50
N LYS A 142 11.83 -6.05 -20.50
CA LYS A 142 12.89 -5.85 -19.51
C LYS A 142 12.28 -5.41 -18.19
N VAL A 143 12.87 -5.84 -17.08
CA VAL A 143 12.61 -5.29 -15.75
C VAL A 143 13.93 -4.75 -15.19
N THR A 144 13.89 -3.55 -14.62
CA THR A 144 15.04 -2.84 -14.05
C THR A 144 14.71 -2.42 -12.62
N PHE A 145 15.65 -2.67 -11.71
CA PHE A 145 15.54 -2.28 -10.30
C PHE A 145 16.38 -1.04 -10.01
N GLY A 146 15.85 -0.15 -9.19
CA GLY A 146 16.49 1.09 -8.78
C GLY A 146 16.43 2.21 -9.83
N ILE A 147 16.79 3.41 -9.41
CA ILE A 147 16.80 4.62 -10.23
C ILE A 147 18.14 4.75 -11.00
N THR A 148 19.25 4.32 -10.41
CA THR A 148 20.60 4.51 -10.99
C THR A 148 20.73 3.87 -12.38
N ASN A 149 20.13 2.69 -12.56
CA ASN A 149 20.13 1.94 -13.82
C ASN A 149 19.25 2.57 -14.92
N ILE A 150 18.33 3.48 -14.55
CA ILE A 150 17.46 4.21 -15.49
C ILE A 150 18.18 5.50 -15.94
N ILE A 151 18.82 6.19 -15.00
CA ILE A 151 19.43 7.52 -15.22
C ILE A 151 20.91 7.40 -15.61
N LEU A 152 21.23 6.51 -16.56
CA LEU A 152 22.59 6.28 -17.08
C LEU A 152 23.27 7.53 -17.69
N HIS A 153 22.50 8.56 -18.02
CA HIS A 153 23.01 9.82 -18.59
C HIS A 153 23.45 10.87 -17.56
N ILE A 154 23.05 10.80 -16.28
CA ILE A 154 23.45 11.79 -15.26
C ILE A 154 24.66 11.29 -14.46
N LYS A 155 25.81 11.19 -15.13
CA LYS A 155 27.12 10.78 -14.57
C LYS A 155 27.67 11.68 -13.44
N PHE A 156 26.92 12.69 -12.99
CA PHE A 156 27.35 13.71 -12.02
C PHE A 156 26.57 13.71 -10.70
N ARG A 157 25.73 12.70 -10.43
CA ARG A 157 25.09 12.52 -9.11
C ARG A 157 25.57 11.26 -8.41
N THR A 158 26.65 11.41 -7.66
CA THR A 158 27.23 10.39 -6.75
C THR A 158 26.33 10.04 -5.56
N ASP A 159 25.13 10.60 -5.47
CA ASP A 159 24.22 10.44 -4.35
C ASP A 159 22.91 9.69 -4.69
N ILE A 160 22.72 9.20 -5.92
CA ILE A 160 21.52 8.44 -6.30
C ILE A 160 21.55 7.02 -5.71
N GLU A 161 22.71 6.35 -5.73
CA GLU A 161 22.87 4.94 -5.30
C GLU A 161 22.33 4.65 -3.89
N LYS A 162 22.36 5.64 -2.98
CA LYS A 162 21.82 5.50 -1.61
C LYS A 162 20.32 5.17 -1.58
N HIS A 163 19.57 5.52 -2.62
CA HIS A 163 18.13 5.29 -2.71
C HIS A 163 17.78 3.87 -3.22
N ASP A 164 18.71 3.21 -3.90
CA ASP A 164 18.52 1.88 -4.50
C ASP A 164 18.74 0.72 -3.49
N LYS A 165 18.92 1.06 -2.20
CA LYS A 165 19.01 0.12 -1.07
C LYS A 165 17.66 -0.15 -0.39
N GLU A 166 16.67 0.69 -0.66
CA GLU A 166 15.36 0.66 0.02
C GLU A 166 14.26 -0.06 -0.80
N GLY A 167 14.60 -0.74 -1.90
CA GLY A 167 13.64 -1.54 -2.69
C GLY A 167 12.49 -0.73 -3.29
N ARG A 168 12.75 0.53 -3.68
CA ARG A 168 11.71 1.56 -3.92
C ARG A 168 11.15 1.67 -5.33
N VAL A 169 11.89 1.22 -6.35
CA VAL A 169 11.54 1.47 -7.75
C VAL A 169 11.75 0.23 -8.61
N ILE A 170 10.67 -0.21 -9.25
CA ILE A 170 10.67 -1.25 -10.30
C ILE A 170 10.23 -0.57 -11.60
N THR A 171 11.03 -0.69 -12.65
CA THR A 171 10.66 -0.25 -14.00
C THR A 171 10.49 -1.45 -14.91
N ALA A 172 9.34 -1.56 -15.55
CA ALA A 172 9.03 -2.56 -16.56
C ALA A 172 8.87 -1.91 -17.94
N GLU A 173 9.49 -2.51 -18.95
CA GLU A 173 9.49 -2.07 -20.34
C GLU A 173 8.55 -2.99 -21.15
N TYR A 174 7.61 -2.39 -21.89
CA TYR A 174 6.68 -3.06 -22.78
C TYR A 174 6.70 -2.38 -24.16
N ASP A 175 6.27 -3.07 -25.21
CA ASP A 175 6.32 -2.64 -26.63
C ASP A 175 5.87 -1.19 -26.90
N LYS A 176 4.95 -0.66 -26.08
CA LYS A 176 4.30 0.65 -26.26
C LYS A 176 4.54 1.64 -25.12
N PHE A 177 5.05 1.21 -23.97
CA PHE A 177 5.22 2.06 -22.79
C PHE A 177 6.18 1.50 -21.74
N PHE A 178 6.70 2.38 -20.89
CA PHE A 178 7.40 2.02 -19.66
C PHE A 178 6.46 2.24 -18.47
N LEU A 179 6.42 1.28 -17.54
CA LEU A 179 5.73 1.40 -16.26
C LEU A 179 6.76 1.53 -15.14
N VAL A 180 6.65 2.57 -14.32
CA VAL A 180 7.53 2.78 -13.15
C VAL A 180 6.70 2.65 -11.88
N GLY A 181 6.78 1.51 -11.21
CA GLY A 181 6.23 1.30 -9.88
C GLY A 181 7.18 1.88 -8.83
N ALA A 182 6.79 2.99 -8.20
CA ALA A 182 7.64 3.72 -7.26
C ALA A 182 6.97 3.89 -5.88
N TYR A 183 7.77 3.82 -4.81
CA TYR A 183 7.40 4.20 -3.45
C TYR A 183 8.34 5.29 -2.94
N LEU A 184 7.82 6.52 -2.78
CA LEU A 184 8.60 7.69 -2.38
C LEU A 184 9.04 7.60 -0.91
N ALA A 185 10.21 8.18 -0.60
CA ALA A 185 10.75 8.17 0.75
C ALA A 185 10.05 9.18 1.66
N ASN A 186 9.78 8.77 2.90
CA ASN A 186 9.25 9.62 3.97
C ASN A 186 10.40 9.99 4.93
N PRO A 187 11.05 11.16 4.76
CA PRO A 187 12.18 11.54 5.60
C PRO A 187 11.68 11.97 7.00
N LYS A 188 12.20 11.33 8.05
CA LYS A 188 11.77 11.52 9.46
C LYS A 188 11.88 12.98 9.97
N THR A 189 12.58 13.85 9.26
CA THR A 189 12.73 15.28 9.55
C THR A 189 11.63 16.17 8.94
N ASN A 190 10.79 15.67 8.03
CA ASN A 190 9.64 16.38 7.44
C ASN A 190 8.45 16.43 8.41
N THR A 191 8.65 16.99 9.61
CA THR A 191 7.78 16.82 10.78
C THR A 191 6.44 17.57 10.75
N LYS A 192 6.17 18.43 9.76
CA LYS A 192 4.92 19.23 9.74
C LYS A 192 3.70 18.47 9.21
N THR A 193 3.90 17.52 8.30
CA THR A 193 3.07 16.32 7.99
C THR A 193 3.66 15.73 6.72
N ALA A 194 4.12 14.47 6.76
CA ALA A 194 4.68 13.80 5.59
C ALA A 194 3.58 13.41 4.59
N GLY A 195 3.89 13.51 3.29
CA GLY A 195 2.93 13.39 2.19
C GLY A 195 2.31 14.72 1.76
N PHE A 196 2.68 15.84 2.39
CA PHE A 196 2.19 17.18 2.05
C PHE A 196 3.15 18.32 2.41
N THR A 197 4.44 18.04 2.63
CA THR A 197 5.41 19.12 2.88
C THR A 197 5.57 20.01 1.64
N LYS A 198 6.14 21.20 1.84
CA LYS A 198 6.38 22.14 0.74
C LYS A 198 7.33 21.50 -0.28
N GLU A 199 8.33 20.80 0.22
CA GLU A 199 9.40 20.12 -0.50
C GLU A 199 8.85 18.96 -1.34
N GLU A 200 7.96 18.15 -0.77
CA GLU A 200 7.26 17.06 -1.48
C GLU A 200 6.35 17.61 -2.58
N ARG A 201 5.59 18.67 -2.30
CA ARG A 201 4.68 19.30 -3.26
C ARG A 201 5.41 20.02 -4.40
N GLU A 202 6.50 20.72 -4.12
CA GLU A 202 7.36 21.31 -5.14
C GLU A 202 8.10 20.26 -5.97
N GLY A 203 8.49 19.13 -5.36
CA GLY A 203 9.07 18.00 -6.07
C GLY A 203 8.09 17.38 -7.06
N PHE A 204 6.83 17.19 -6.65
CA PHE A 204 5.77 16.70 -7.54
C PHE A 204 5.39 17.72 -8.63
N GLY A 205 5.35 19.02 -8.31
CA GLY A 205 5.16 20.09 -9.29
C GLY A 205 6.21 20.01 -10.41
N LYS A 206 7.50 19.97 -10.03
CA LYS A 206 8.64 19.84 -10.97
C LYS A 206 8.57 18.58 -11.85
N LEU A 207 7.97 17.49 -11.36
CA LEU A 207 7.73 16.29 -12.17
C LEU A 207 6.68 16.56 -13.27
N LEU A 208 5.57 17.23 -12.93
CA LEU A 208 4.54 17.60 -13.91
C LEU A 208 5.07 18.64 -14.92
N ASP A 209 5.87 19.62 -14.47
CA ASP A 209 6.51 20.63 -15.31
C ASP A 209 7.41 20.01 -16.40
N CYS A 210 7.94 18.80 -16.18
CA CYS A 210 8.67 18.00 -17.19
C CYS A 210 7.76 17.36 -18.27
N GLY A 211 6.48 17.75 -18.39
CA GLY A 211 5.54 17.24 -19.40
C GLY A 211 4.77 15.97 -19.00
N PHE A 212 4.76 15.66 -17.71
CA PHE A 212 3.97 14.58 -17.13
C PHE A 212 2.60 15.08 -16.64
N ILE A 213 1.60 14.19 -16.65
CA ILE A 213 0.21 14.50 -16.34
C ILE A 213 -0.29 13.57 -15.21
N ASP A 214 -0.80 14.16 -14.13
CA ASP A 214 -1.61 13.48 -13.10
C ASP A 214 -2.95 13.08 -13.74
N THR A 215 -3.13 11.78 -14.02
CA THR A 215 -4.27 11.28 -14.81
C THR A 215 -5.58 11.49 -14.08
N PHE A 216 -5.63 11.21 -12.77
CA PHE A 216 -6.84 11.44 -11.98
C PHE A 216 -7.24 12.92 -11.99
N ARG A 217 -6.28 13.85 -11.86
CA ARG A 217 -6.59 15.29 -11.87
C ARG A 217 -6.86 15.82 -13.28
N HIS A 218 -6.44 15.12 -14.34
CA HIS A 218 -6.80 15.42 -15.72
C HIS A 218 -8.29 15.13 -16.00
N PHE A 219 -8.79 13.95 -15.63
CA PHE A 219 -10.20 13.58 -15.83
C PHE A 219 -11.13 14.20 -14.77
N TYR A 220 -10.65 14.40 -13.55
CA TYR A 220 -11.44 14.90 -12.41
C TYR A 220 -10.84 16.16 -11.76
N PRO A 221 -10.65 17.26 -12.53
CA PRO A 221 -9.97 18.47 -12.05
C PRO A 221 -10.60 19.02 -10.76
N ASN A 222 -11.93 19.14 -10.75
CA ASN A 222 -12.68 19.77 -9.67
C ASN A 222 -13.15 18.79 -8.56
N LYS A 223 -12.83 17.50 -8.65
CA LYS A 223 -13.31 16.49 -7.69
C LYS A 223 -12.57 16.62 -6.35
N THR A 224 -13.30 17.07 -5.33
CA THR A 224 -12.87 17.19 -3.93
C THR A 224 -13.05 15.87 -3.19
N SER A 225 -12.49 15.78 -1.98
CA SER A 225 -12.64 14.64 -1.04
C SER A 225 -12.34 13.25 -1.61
N ALA A 226 -11.57 13.18 -2.70
CA ALA A 226 -11.09 11.96 -3.32
C ALA A 226 -9.66 11.67 -2.84
N TYR A 227 -9.55 10.71 -1.93
CA TYR A 227 -8.34 10.35 -1.21
C TYR A 227 -7.98 8.87 -1.45
N SER A 228 -6.71 8.54 -1.33
CA SER A 228 -6.20 7.16 -1.47
C SER A 228 -5.65 6.59 -0.16
N PHE A 229 -5.41 7.44 0.85
CA PHE A 229 -4.87 7.09 2.17
C PHE A 229 -5.69 7.73 3.30
N TRP A 230 -5.94 6.97 4.37
CA TRP A 230 -6.54 7.45 5.61
C TRP A 230 -5.84 6.81 6.81
N SER A 231 -5.49 7.59 7.83
CA SER A 231 -4.87 7.03 9.04
C SER A 231 -5.83 6.08 9.77
N TYR A 232 -5.31 4.98 10.30
CA TYR A 232 -6.04 4.12 11.26
C TYR A 232 -6.47 4.88 12.53
N MET A 233 -5.85 6.02 12.85
CA MET A 233 -6.19 6.84 14.02
C MET A 233 -7.51 7.60 13.83
N SER A 234 -8.19 7.90 14.94
CA SER A 234 -9.38 8.77 15.00
C SER A 234 -10.57 8.36 14.11
N ASN A 235 -10.56 7.12 13.59
CA ASN A 235 -11.51 6.59 12.62
C ASN A 235 -11.58 7.47 11.34
N ALA A 236 -10.42 7.82 10.77
CA ALA A 236 -10.33 8.79 9.69
C ALA A 236 -10.97 8.33 8.36
N ARG A 237 -10.93 7.02 8.05
CA ARG A 237 -11.50 6.46 6.81
C ARG A 237 -13.02 6.63 6.71
N SER A 238 -13.77 6.27 7.75
CA SER A 238 -15.25 6.44 7.77
C SER A 238 -15.69 7.91 7.76
N LYS A 239 -14.87 8.82 8.28
CA LYS A 239 -15.09 10.28 8.22
C LYS A 239 -14.62 10.91 6.90
N ASN A 240 -14.04 10.10 6.01
CA ASN A 240 -13.34 10.50 4.80
C ASN A 240 -12.31 11.64 5.01
N ILE A 241 -11.57 11.61 6.13
CA ILE A 241 -10.48 12.55 6.42
C ILE A 241 -9.18 11.91 5.94
N GLY A 242 -8.82 12.13 4.68
CA GLY A 242 -7.73 11.43 4.01
C GLY A 242 -6.78 12.34 3.22
N TRP A 243 -5.84 11.69 2.54
CA TRP A 243 -4.87 12.29 1.63
C TRP A 243 -4.88 11.50 0.32
N ARG A 244 -4.57 12.14 -0.81
CA ARG A 244 -4.25 11.44 -2.06
C ARG A 244 -2.73 11.36 -2.19
N LEU A 245 -2.19 10.19 -1.89
CA LEU A 245 -0.75 9.90 -1.87
C LEU A 245 -0.32 8.96 -3.01
N ASP A 246 -1.29 8.27 -3.62
CA ASP A 246 -1.10 7.32 -4.71
C ASP A 246 -1.56 7.97 -6.01
N TYR A 247 -0.75 7.84 -7.06
CA TYR A 247 -0.93 8.54 -8.33
C TYR A 247 -0.57 7.63 -9.51
N PHE A 248 -1.38 7.70 -10.58
CA PHE A 248 -0.88 7.44 -11.92
C PHE A 248 -0.45 8.77 -12.55
N VAL A 249 0.75 8.77 -13.11
CA VAL A 249 1.37 9.94 -13.76
C VAL A 249 1.95 9.47 -15.09
N THR A 250 1.43 9.99 -16.19
CA THR A 250 1.79 9.54 -17.55
C THR A 250 2.48 10.65 -18.33
N SER A 251 3.22 10.30 -19.38
CA SER A 251 3.63 11.29 -20.37
C SER A 251 2.39 11.86 -21.07
N LYS A 252 2.44 13.13 -21.50
CA LYS A 252 1.33 13.78 -22.22
C LYS A 252 0.84 13.00 -23.45
N ASN A 253 1.75 12.29 -24.12
CA ASN A 253 1.44 11.53 -25.34
C ASN A 253 0.61 10.26 -25.08
N LEU A 254 0.57 9.74 -23.84
CA LEU A 254 -0.22 8.56 -23.49
C LEU A 254 -1.68 8.91 -23.13
N ILE A 255 -1.98 10.18 -22.81
CA ILE A 255 -3.32 10.62 -22.40
C ILE A 255 -4.45 10.25 -23.38
N PRO A 256 -4.29 10.29 -24.72
CA PRO A 256 -5.31 9.82 -25.66
C PRO A 256 -5.65 8.33 -25.55
N ASN A 257 -4.77 7.52 -24.94
CA ASN A 257 -4.97 6.10 -24.68
C ASN A 257 -5.46 5.83 -23.24
N VAL A 258 -5.53 6.82 -22.36
CA VAL A 258 -6.13 6.67 -21.02
C VAL A 258 -7.64 6.82 -21.13
N ALA A 259 -8.35 5.75 -20.78
CA ALA A 259 -9.81 5.72 -20.74
C ALA A 259 -10.36 6.30 -19.43
N ASP A 260 -9.72 5.98 -18.30
CA ASP A 260 -10.08 6.49 -16.96
C ASP A 260 -8.92 6.32 -15.97
N SER A 261 -8.97 7.04 -14.85
CA SER A 261 -8.06 6.90 -13.71
C SER A 261 -8.87 6.96 -12.40
N ILE A 262 -8.98 5.81 -11.72
CA ILE A 262 -10.00 5.54 -10.70
C ILE A 262 -9.33 5.40 -9.32
N ILE A 263 -10.06 5.78 -8.26
CA ILE A 263 -9.67 5.55 -6.85
C ILE A 263 -10.72 4.63 -6.22
N ARG A 264 -10.29 3.47 -5.72
CA ARG A 264 -11.15 2.39 -5.20
C ARG A 264 -11.37 2.51 -3.69
N SER A 265 -11.88 3.65 -3.25
CA SER A 265 -12.06 4.01 -1.83
C SER A 265 -12.82 2.99 -0.97
N GLU A 266 -13.66 2.18 -1.60
CA GLU A 266 -14.46 1.08 -1.06
C GLU A 266 -13.63 -0.18 -0.69
N ILE A 267 -12.44 -0.35 -1.27
CA ILE A 267 -11.63 -1.57 -1.11
C ILE A 267 -10.69 -1.45 0.10
N GLU A 268 -10.95 -2.27 1.12
CA GLU A 268 -10.17 -2.33 2.36
C GLU A 268 -9.00 -3.34 2.30
N GLY A 269 -8.24 -3.45 3.40
CA GLY A 269 -7.05 -4.30 3.54
C GLY A 269 -5.80 -3.52 3.95
N SER A 270 -5.70 -2.27 3.52
CA SER A 270 -4.64 -1.31 3.90
C SER A 270 -5.28 0.00 4.39
N ASP A 271 -4.47 0.86 5.01
CA ASP A 271 -4.78 2.28 5.24
C ASP A 271 -4.76 3.08 3.94
N HIS A 272 -4.17 2.51 2.88
CA HIS A 272 -4.41 2.92 1.51
C HIS A 272 -5.53 2.07 0.85
N CYS A 273 -6.21 2.62 -0.15
CA CYS A 273 -7.01 1.87 -1.12
C CYS A 273 -6.23 1.68 -2.43
N PRO A 274 -6.63 0.73 -3.31
CA PRO A 274 -6.06 0.65 -4.64
C PRO A 274 -6.48 1.87 -5.49
N ILE A 275 -5.65 2.18 -6.48
CA ILE A 275 -5.98 3.07 -7.59
C ILE A 275 -5.84 2.30 -8.91
N GLU A 276 -6.60 2.68 -9.94
CA GLU A 276 -6.57 2.03 -11.25
C GLU A 276 -6.33 3.03 -12.38
N LEU A 277 -5.74 2.53 -13.47
CA LEU A 277 -5.62 3.20 -14.75
C LEU A 277 -6.16 2.26 -15.82
N LEU A 278 -7.16 2.73 -16.58
CA LEU A 278 -7.72 2.00 -17.71
C LEU A 278 -7.08 2.53 -19.00
N LEU A 279 -6.49 1.63 -19.79
CA LEU A 279 -5.77 1.95 -21.02
C LEU A 279 -6.37 1.21 -22.22
N GLN A 280 -6.29 1.86 -23.38
CA GLN A 280 -6.60 1.31 -24.69
C GLN A 280 -5.34 1.33 -25.56
N ILE A 281 -4.59 0.22 -25.55
CA ILE A 281 -3.24 0.11 -26.15
C ILE A 281 -3.03 -1.14 -26.99
#